data_AF-A0A946HQY9-F1
#
_entry.id   AF-A0A946HQY9-F1
#
_cell.length_a   1.000
_cell.length_b   1.000
_cell.length_c   1.000
_cell.angle_alpha   90.00
_cell.angle_beta   90.00
_cell.angle_gamma   90.00
#
_symmetry.space_group_name_H-M   'P 1'
#
loop_
_entity.id
_entity.type
_entity.pdbx_description
1 polymer ?
#
loop_
_entity_poly.entity_id
_entity_poly.type
_entity_poly.pdbx_seq_one_letter_code
_entity_poly.pdbx_strand_id
1 'polypeptide(L)' 'MANKSKKEAATSNREDLTSHIDAFLKGGGKVQQIPSGVSGQTTTSGPRQIVLSHKTS' A
#
# COMPACT_ATOMS: atom_id res chain seq x y z
N MET A 1 30.95 -5.66 7.72
CA MET A 1 29.94 -4.67 8.16
C MET A 1 29.53 -3.85 6.94
N ALA A 2 28.34 -4.07 6.38
CA ALA A 2 27.88 -3.33 5.21
C ALA A 2 27.38 -1.94 5.65
N ASN A 3 28.14 -0.89 5.31
CA ASN A 3 27.74 0.49 5.55
C ASN A 3 26.68 0.88 4.52
N LYS A 4 25.39 0.69 4.84
CA LYS A 4 24.31 1.24 4.01
C LYS A 4 24.30 2.74 4.23
N SER A 5 24.73 3.49 3.22
CA SER A 5 24.58 4.94 3.18
C SER A 5 23.12 5.30 3.45
N LYS A 6 22.90 6.21 4.40
CA LYS A 6 21.60 6.82 4.66
C LYS A 6 21.21 7.52 3.36
N LYS A 7 20.24 6.98 2.61
CA LYS A 7 19.69 7.71 1.46
C LYS A 7 19.08 8.98 2.03
N GLU A 8 19.67 10.12 1.66
CA GLU A 8 19.08 11.43 1.88
C GLU A 8 17.61 11.41 1.46
N ALA A 9 16.76 12.03 2.27
CA ALA A 9 15.35 12.13 1.95
C ALA A 9 15.23 12.89 0.62
N ALA A 10 14.68 12.24 -0.40
CA ALA A 10 14.51 12.88 -1.70
C ALA A 10 13.59 14.10 -1.51
N THR A 11 14.15 15.30 -1.67
CA THR A 11 13.39 16.55 -1.80
C THR A 11 12.71 16.53 -3.16
N SER A 12 11.64 15.77 -3.29
CA SER A 12 10.89 15.65 -4.54
C SER A 12 9.86 16.77 -4.59
N ASN A 13 10.01 17.65 -5.58
CA ASN A 13 9.03 18.68 -5.88
C ASN A 13 8.00 18.14 -6.89
N ARG A 14 6.86 18.83 -7.03
CA ARG A 14 5.75 18.39 -7.90
C ARG A 14 6.19 18.26 -9.37
N GLU A 15 7.11 19.12 -9.77
CA GLU A 15 7.71 19.19 -11.10
C GLU A 15 8.53 17.92 -11.39
N ASP A 16 9.32 17.47 -10.41
CA ASP A 16 10.15 16.27 -10.54
C ASP A 16 9.29 15.02 -10.75
N LEU A 17 8.22 14.88 -9.97
CA LEU A 17 7.28 13.75 -10.09
C LEU A 17 6.66 13.67 -11.48
N THR A 18 6.31 14.81 -12.07
CA THR A 18 5.74 14.87 -13.42
C THR A 18 6.73 14.32 -14.45
N SER A 19 8.00 14.75 -14.36
CA SER A 19 9.06 14.27 -15.27
C SER A 19 9.31 12.76 -15.15
N HIS A 20 9.26 12.22 -13.92
CA HIS A 20 9.44 10.79 -13.67
C HIS A 20 8.29 9.95 -14.22
N ILE A 21 7.05 10.44 -14.07
CA ILE A 21 5.87 9.78 -14.61
C ILE A 21 5.92 9.77 -16.14
N ASP A 22 6.27 10.88 -16.77
CA ASP A 22 6.38 10.98 -18.23
C ASP A 22 7.44 10.03 -18.80
N ALA A 23 8.61 9.95 -18.16
CA ALA A 23 9.67 9.02 -18.56
C ALA A 23 9.22 7.56 -18.43
N PHE A 24 8.51 7.22 -17.35
CA PHE A 24 7.98 5.88 -17.12
C PHE A 24 6.94 5.48 -18.18
N LEU A 25 6.02 6.39 -18.51
CA LEU A 25 5.00 6.15 -19.55
C LEU A 25 5.62 6.03 -20.94
N LYS A 26 6.59 6.88 -21.29
CA LYS A 26 7.33 6.81 -22.57
C LYS A 26 8.11 5.51 -22.74
N GLY A 27 8.62 4.93 -21.65
CA GLY A 27 9.29 3.64 -21.63
C GLY A 27 8.36 2.44 -21.87
N GLY A 28 7.06 2.66 -22.08
CA GLY A 28 6.07 1.59 -22.24
C GLY A 28 5.59 1.00 -20.92
N GLY A 29 5.97 1.60 -19.79
CA GLY A 29 5.45 1.27 -18.47
C GLY A 29 3.97 1.61 -18.36
N LYS A 30 3.22 0.82 -17.60
CA LYS A 30 1.79 1.05 -17.35
C LYS A 30 1.57 1.26 -15.86
N VAL A 31 0.87 2.33 -15.50
CA VAL A 31 0.45 2.56 -14.12
C VAL A 31 -0.70 1.59 -13.84
N GLN A 32 -0.50 0.68 -12.90
CA GLN A 32 -1.54 -0.26 -12.51
C GLN A 32 -2.55 0.46 -11.62
N GLN A 33 -3.75 0.65 -12.13
CA GLN A 33 -4.86 1.15 -11.32
C GLN A 33 -5.44 -0.02 -10.54
N ILE A 34 -5.18 -0.03 -9.23
CA ILE A 34 -5.82 -0.99 -8.33
C ILE A 34 -7.24 -0.49 -8.11
N PRO A 35 -8.28 -1.25 -8.49
CA PRO A 35 -9.65 -0.85 -8.19
C PRO A 35 -9.79 -0.69 -6.68
N SER A 36 -10.37 0.42 -6.25
CA SER A 36 -10.67 0.68 -4.85
C SER A 36 -11.84 -0.19 -4.38
N GLY A 37 -11.65 -1.51 -4.41
CA GLY A 37 -12.48 -2.46 -3.68
C GLY A 37 -12.00 -2.54 -2.24
N VAL A 38 -12.90 -2.91 -1.32
CA VAL A 38 -12.58 -3.13 0.09
C VAL A 38 -11.70 -4.38 0.21
N SER A 39 -10.40 -4.24 -0.06
CA SER A 39 -9.43 -5.31 0.05
C SER A 39 -9.40 -5.79 1.50
N GLY A 40 -9.99 -6.96 1.76
CA GLY A 40 -9.92 -7.65 3.04
C GLY A 40 -11.16 -7.59 3.93
N GLN A 41 -12.21 -6.83 3.57
CA GLN A 41 -13.42 -6.76 4.39
C GLN A 41 -14.51 -7.69 3.85
N THR A 42 -14.52 -8.93 4.31
CA THR A 42 -15.69 -9.79 4.18
C THR A 42 -16.76 -9.27 5.15
N THR A 43 -17.77 -8.56 4.66
CA THR A 43 -18.97 -8.28 5.45
C THR A 43 -19.68 -9.61 5.69
N THR A 44 -19.40 -10.25 6.83
CA THR A 44 -20.18 -11.41 7.27
C THR A 44 -21.58 -10.90 7.63
N SER A 45 -22.49 -11.02 6.67
CA SER A 45 -23.93 -10.91 6.89
C SER A 45 -24.38 -12.11 7.73
N GLY A 46 -24.13 -12.03 9.03
CA GLY A 46 -24.50 -13.05 10.01
C GLY A 46 -24.42 -12.51 11.43
N PRO A 47 -25.05 -13.17 12.42
CA PRO A 47 -25.09 -12.70 13.80
C PRO A 47 -23.68 -12.46 14.35
N ARG A 48 -23.39 -11.24 14.78
CA ARG A 48 -22.11 -10.80 15.37
C ARG A 48 -21.97 -11.27 16.83
N GLN A 49 -22.34 -12.50 17.13
CA GLN A 49 -22.21 -13.05 18.48
C GLN A 49 -20.88 -13.82 18.59
N ILE A 50 -19.90 -13.18 19.24
CA ILE A 50 -18.72 -13.88 19.74
C ILE A 50 -19.07 -14.46 21.12
N VAL A 51 -19.04 -15.79 21.25
CA VAL A 51 -19.23 -16.48 22.54
C VAL A 51 -17.86 -16.61 23.22
N LEU A 52 -17.60 -15.80 24.23
CA LEU A 52 -16.42 -15.92 25.09
C LEU A 52 -16.74 -16.85 26.26
N SER A 53 -16.52 -18.15 26.09
CA SER A 53 -16.53 -19.08 27.23
C SER A 53 -15.20 -18.94 27.98
N HIS A 54 -15.24 -18.50 29.24
CA HIS A 54 -14.08 -18.55 30.13
C HIS A 54 -13.80 -20.02 30.50
N LYS A 55 -12.65 -20.56 30.09
CA LYS A 55 -12.09 -21.77 30.72
C LYS A 55 -11.00 -21.33 31.70
N THR A 56 -11.37 -21.28 32.97
CA THR A 56 -10.42 -21.40 34.08
C THR A 56 -9.87 -22.83 34.09
N SER A 57 -8.55 -22.97 34.08
CA SER A 57 -7.84 -24.14 34.60
C SER A 57 -6.73 -23.67 35.52
#